data_AF-A0A0D6TK21-F1
#
_entry.id   AF-A0A0D6TK21-F1
#
_cell.length_a   1.000
_cell.length_b   1.000
_cell.length_c   1.000
_cell.angle_alpha   90.00
_cell.angle_beta   90.00
_cell.angle_gamma   90.00
#
_symmetry.space_group_name_H-M   'P 1'
#
loop_
_entity.id
_entity.type
_entity.pdbx_description
1 polymer ?
#
loop_
_entity_poly.entity_id
_entity_poly.type
_entity_poly.pdbx_seq_one_letter_code
_entity_poly.pdbx_strand_id
1 'polypeptide(L)'
;MKHTEKQILEITKKTLKEIFKDLYKESDIEQVVYNGNKELIRGENTGKNHPCWVAIIKSLFDSVDFLVISDETGEPLYIQGKYTTSEIEKDQEGNYYRKEN
;
A
#
# COMPACT_ATOMS: atom_id res chain seq x y z
N MET A 1 -1.18 -16.27 -3.71
CA MET A 1 -0.10 -15.51 -4.33
C MET A 1 -0.29 -15.48 -5.83
N LYS A 2 -0.94 -14.42 -6.34
CA LYS A 2 -1.14 -14.19 -7.78
C LYS A 2 -0.11 -13.22 -8.36
N HIS A 3 0.44 -12.34 -7.52
CA HIS A 3 1.51 -11.42 -7.91
C HIS A 3 2.86 -11.87 -7.35
N THR A 4 3.94 -11.36 -7.93
CA THR A 4 5.30 -11.55 -7.44
C THR A 4 5.76 -10.34 -6.63
N GLU A 5 6.74 -10.55 -5.74
CA GLU A 5 7.36 -9.46 -4.97
C GLU A 5 7.85 -8.32 -5.87
N LYS A 6 8.49 -8.66 -7.01
CA LYS A 6 8.96 -7.67 -7.99
C LYS A 6 7.82 -6.82 -8.57
N GLN A 7 6.67 -7.44 -8.92
CA GLN A 7 5.53 -6.70 -9.43
C GLN A 7 4.96 -5.74 -8.37
N ILE A 8 4.87 -6.21 -7.13
CA ILE A 8 4.32 -5.41 -6.02
C ILE A 8 5.27 -4.28 -5.63
N LEU A 9 6.58 -4.50 -5.72
CA LEU A 9 7.57 -3.44 -5.53
C LEU A 9 7.39 -2.31 -6.55
N GLU A 10 7.17 -2.64 -7.83
CA GLU A 10 6.92 -1.63 -8.87
C GLU A 10 5.60 -0.88 -8.65
N ILE A 11 4.54 -1.59 -8.20
CA ILE A 11 3.28 -0.94 -7.80
C ILE A 11 3.51 0.01 -6.63
N THR A 12 4.25 -0.42 -5.61
CA THR A 12 4.57 0.38 -4.42
C THR A 12 5.30 1.67 -4.83
N LYS A 13 6.35 1.57 -5.64
CA LYS A 13 7.07 2.74 -6.16
C LYS A 13 6.15 3.72 -6.88
N LYS A 14 5.29 3.20 -7.77
CA LYS A 14 4.31 4.01 -8.51
C LYS A 14 3.35 4.73 -7.55
N THR A 15 2.74 4.00 -6.63
CA THR A 15 1.80 4.54 -5.63
C THR A 15 2.45 5.62 -4.77
N LEU A 16 3.69 5.39 -4.31
CA LEU A 16 4.41 6.38 -3.50
C LEU A 16 4.68 7.66 -4.27
N LYS A 17 5.16 7.54 -5.51
CA LYS A 17 5.44 8.68 -6.39
C LYS A 17 4.19 9.50 -6.69
N GLU A 18 3.07 8.85 -6.99
CA GLU A 18 1.83 9.54 -7.39
C GLU A 18 1.16 10.24 -6.20
N ILE A 19 1.04 9.55 -5.06
CA ILE A 19 0.30 10.06 -3.92
C ILE A 19 1.15 10.98 -3.04
N PHE A 20 2.40 10.63 -2.82
CA PHE A 20 3.25 11.25 -1.80
C PHE A 20 4.41 12.05 -2.39
N LYS A 21 4.61 11.97 -3.71
CA LYS A 21 5.65 12.70 -4.47
C LYS A 21 7.02 12.56 -3.81
N ASP A 22 7.51 13.62 -3.18
CA ASP A 22 8.86 13.71 -2.62
C ASP A 22 8.94 13.28 -1.15
N LEU A 23 7.82 12.89 -0.52
CA LEU A 23 7.80 12.50 0.89
C LEU A 23 8.54 11.17 1.13
N TYR A 24 8.45 10.23 0.19
CA TYR A 24 9.17 8.96 0.23
C TYR A 24 10.04 8.81 -1.00
N LYS A 25 11.18 8.16 -0.82
CA LYS A 25 12.09 7.73 -1.87
C LYS A 25 11.95 6.24 -2.09
N GLU A 26 12.34 5.75 -3.26
CA GLU A 26 12.39 4.30 -3.49
C GLU A 26 13.31 3.58 -2.50
N SER A 27 14.37 4.24 -2.03
CA SER A 27 15.28 3.73 -1.00
C SER A 27 14.63 3.55 0.37
N ASP A 28 13.45 4.16 0.59
CA ASP A 28 12.73 4.06 1.85
C ASP A 28 11.85 2.79 1.89
N ILE A 29 11.67 2.09 0.77
CA ILE A 29 10.98 0.79 0.73
C ILE A 29 11.96 -0.27 1.23
N GLU A 30 11.75 -0.76 2.46
CA GLU A 30 12.64 -1.74 3.07
C GLU A 30 12.41 -3.15 2.51
N GLN A 31 11.14 -3.55 2.39
CA GLN A 31 10.75 -4.86 1.85
C GLN A 31 9.26 -4.89 1.49
N VAL A 32 8.88 -5.91 0.72
CA VAL A 32 7.48 -6.25 0.45
C VAL A 32 7.23 -7.70 0.86
N VAL A 33 6.25 -7.92 1.74
CA VAL A 33 5.97 -9.24 2.30
C VAL A 33 4.55 -9.68 1.96
N TYR A 34 4.40 -10.93 1.52
CA TYR A 34 3.10 -11.53 1.31
C TYR A 34 2.47 -11.97 2.64
N ASN A 35 1.20 -11.64 2.84
CA ASN A 35 0.37 -12.12 3.93
C ASN A 35 -0.93 -12.69 3.35
N GLY A 36 -1.04 -14.02 3.32
CA GLY A 36 -2.22 -14.72 2.79
C GLY A 36 -3.48 -14.61 3.66
N ASN A 37 -3.38 -14.07 4.88
CA ASN A 37 -4.49 -14.00 5.82
C ASN A 37 -4.44 -12.69 6.63
N LYS A 38 -4.44 -11.54 5.93
CA LYS A 38 -4.44 -10.22 6.57
C LYS A 38 -5.88 -9.75 6.78
N GLU A 39 -6.25 -9.46 8.01
CA GLU A 39 -7.49 -8.74 8.30
C GLU A 39 -7.38 -7.29 7.83
N LEU A 40 -8.31 -6.84 6.99
CA LEU A 40 -8.33 -5.47 6.47
C LEU A 40 -8.94 -4.50 7.48
N ILE A 41 -8.32 -3.34 7.66
CA ILE A 41 -8.78 -2.31 8.60
C ILE A 41 -9.50 -1.14 7.92
N ARG A 42 -9.56 -1.13 6.58
CA ARG A 42 -10.15 -0.08 5.74
C ARG A 42 -10.71 -0.65 4.43
N GLY A 43 -11.55 0.13 3.76
CA GLY A 43 -12.22 -0.24 2.51
C GLY A 43 -13.42 -1.18 2.69
N GLU A 44 -14.01 -1.60 1.57
CA GLU A 44 -15.26 -2.40 1.53
C GLU A 44 -15.18 -3.76 2.23
N ASN A 45 -13.97 -4.29 2.41
CA ASN A 45 -13.70 -5.58 3.03
C ASN A 45 -13.16 -5.46 4.47
N THR A 46 -13.38 -4.33 5.13
CA THR A 46 -12.98 -4.12 6.54
C THR A 46 -13.50 -5.25 7.44
N GLY A 47 -12.63 -5.77 8.33
CA GLY A 47 -12.92 -6.87 9.25
C GLY A 47 -12.89 -8.27 8.62
N LYS A 48 -12.55 -8.37 7.33
CA LYS A 48 -12.41 -9.65 6.63
C LYS A 48 -10.94 -9.97 6.37
N ASN A 49 -10.62 -11.25 6.39
CA ASN A 49 -9.33 -11.76 5.95
C ASN A 49 -9.22 -11.68 4.42
N HIS A 50 -8.14 -11.08 3.96
CA HIS A 50 -7.85 -10.89 2.54
C HIS A 50 -6.37 -11.19 2.25
N PRO A 51 -6.04 -11.93 1.19
CA PRO A 51 -4.65 -12.14 0.80
C PRO A 51 -4.07 -10.82 0.28
N CYS A 52 -3.01 -10.35 0.94
CA CYS A 52 -2.41 -9.05 0.67
C CYS A 52 -0.90 -9.14 0.57
N TRP A 53 -0.33 -8.12 -0.03
CA TRP A 53 1.06 -7.74 0.14
C TRP A 53 1.15 -6.52 1.04
N VAL A 54 2.21 -6.45 1.83
CA VAL A 54 2.51 -5.31 2.70
C VAL A 54 3.90 -4.81 2.36
N ALA A 55 3.98 -3.61 1.81
CA ALA A 55 5.25 -2.91 1.67
C ALA A 55 5.54 -2.15 2.97
N ILE A 56 6.74 -2.36 3.50
CA ILE A 56 7.25 -1.72 4.70
C ILE A 56 8.10 -0.54 4.27
N ILE A 57 7.69 0.66 4.65
CA ILE A 57 8.27 1.90 4.17
C ILE A 57 8.78 2.69 5.37
N LYS A 58 10.07 3.01 5.35
CA LYS A 58 10.67 3.90 6.34
C LYS A 58 10.11 5.31 6.15
N SER A 59 9.66 5.90 7.23
CA SER A 59 9.06 7.24 7.24
C SER A 59 9.88 8.17 8.13
N LEU A 60 9.43 9.42 8.24
CA LEU A 60 10.08 10.43 9.09
C LEU A 60 10.07 10.01 10.57
N PHE A 61 11.07 10.46 11.32
CA PHE A 61 11.23 10.19 12.76
C PHE A 61 11.30 8.70 13.14
N ASP A 62 11.98 7.88 12.32
CA ASP A 62 12.15 6.44 12.52
C ASP A 62 10.82 5.68 12.69
N SER A 63 9.76 6.23 12.13
CA SER A 63 8.48 5.54 12.02
C SER A 63 8.42 4.69 10.77
N VAL A 64 7.47 3.76 10.75
CA VAL A 64 7.26 2.83 9.65
C VAL A 64 5.82 2.98 9.19
N ASP A 65 5.67 3.14 7.89
CA ASP A 65 4.38 3.15 7.22
C ASP A 65 4.21 1.85 6.44
N PHE A 66 2.98 1.35 6.41
CA PHE A 66 2.63 0.08 5.78
C PHE A 66 1.67 0.34 4.63
N LEU A 67 2.13 0.13 3.39
CA LEU A 67 1.26 0.15 2.22
C LEU A 67 0.70 -1.25 2.00
N VAL A 68 -0.62 -1.38 2.02
CA VAL A 68 -1.32 -2.66 1.86
C VAL A 68 -1.88 -2.75 0.45
N ILE A 69 -1.53 -3.82 -0.24
CA ILE A 69 -1.87 -4.07 -1.65
C ILE A 69 -2.60 -5.41 -1.74
N SER A 70 -3.69 -5.47 -2.50
CA SER A 70 -4.43 -6.72 -2.71
C SER A 70 -3.63 -7.71 -3.55
N ASP A 71 -3.45 -8.96 -3.09
CA ASP A 71 -2.88 -10.01 -3.95
C ASP A 71 -3.89 -10.47 -5.02
N GLU A 72 -5.17 -10.13 -4.91
CA GLU A 72 -6.17 -10.53 -5.89
C GLU A 72 -6.18 -9.64 -7.13
N THR A 73 -5.99 -8.33 -6.94
CA THR A 73 -6.11 -7.31 -7.98
C THR A 73 -4.78 -6.62 -8.29
N GLY A 74 -3.81 -6.69 -7.38
CA GLY A 74 -2.58 -5.91 -7.46
C GLY A 74 -2.79 -4.43 -7.15
N GLU A 75 -3.98 -4.04 -6.67
CA GLU A 75 -4.30 -2.65 -6.39
C GLU A 75 -3.98 -2.29 -4.93
N PRO A 76 -3.38 -1.11 -4.68
CA PRO A 76 -3.23 -0.57 -3.32
C PRO A 76 -4.59 -0.33 -2.68
N LEU A 77 -4.72 -0.70 -1.42
CA LEU A 77 -5.95 -0.58 -0.64
C LEU A 77 -5.89 0.62 0.30
N TYR A 78 -4.81 0.71 1.07
CA TYR A 78 -4.58 1.81 2.00
C TYR A 78 -3.11 1.88 2.39
N ILE A 79 -2.68 3.06 2.85
CA ILE A 79 -1.47 3.22 3.63
C ILE A 79 -1.83 3.41 5.10
N GLN A 80 -1.10 2.74 5.98
CA GLN A 80 -1.22 2.88 7.42
C GLN A 80 0.09 3.45 7.96
N GLY A 81 0.03 4.68 8.46
CA GLY A 81 1.11 5.24 9.26
C GLY A 81 0.81 5.17 10.75
N LYS A 82 1.69 5.77 11.55
CA LYS A 82 1.61 5.72 13.02
C LYS A 82 0.30 6.28 13.60
N TYR A 83 -0.22 7.35 13.01
CA TYR A 83 -1.40 8.08 13.53
C TYR A 83 -2.57 8.14 12.56
N THR A 84 -2.35 7.77 11.30
CA THR A 84 -3.32 7.96 10.23
C THR A 84 -3.39 6.72 9.37
N THR A 85 -4.55 6.49 8.77
CA THR A 85 -4.73 5.49 7.73
C THR A 85 -5.51 6.15 6.62
N SER A 86 -4.98 6.08 5.40
CA SER A 86 -5.59 6.68 4.22
C SER A 86 -5.89 5.60 3.20
N GLU A 87 -7.15 5.52 2.78
CA GLU A 87 -7.58 4.66 1.68
C GLU A 87 -7.02 5.19 0.36
N ILE A 88 -6.72 4.27 -0.54
CA ILE A 88 -6.16 4.55 -1.85
C ILE A 88 -7.12 4.03 -2.90
N GLU A 89 -7.39 4.87 -3.90
CA GLU A 89 -8.18 4.49 -5.07
C GLU A 89 -7.39 4.79 -6.34
N LYS A 90 -7.89 4.24 -7.44
CA LYS A 90 -7.33 4.39 -8.78
C LYS A 90 -8.35 5.07 -9.66
N ASP A 91 -7.95 6.13 -10.34
CA ASP A 91 -8.81 6.83 -11.27
C ASP A 91 -8.99 6.05 -12.59
N GLN A 92 -9.81 6.59 -13.50
CA GLN A 92 -10.06 5.99 -14.82
C GLN A 92 -8.82 6.01 -15.73
N GLU A 93 -7.84 6.87 -15.46
CA GLU A 93 -6.58 6.99 -16.20
C GLU A 93 -5.51 6.02 -15.66
N GLY A 94 -5.77 5.40 -14.51
CA GLY A 94 -4.90 4.44 -13.87
C GLY A 94 -3.89 5.04 -12.88
N ASN A 95 -4.09 6.28 -12.44
CA ASN A 95 -3.29 6.95 -11.41
C ASN A 95 -3.90 6.72 -10.02
N TYR A 96 -3.04 6.65 -9.01
CA TYR A 96 -3.44 6.47 -7.63
C TYR A 96 -3.62 7.79 -6.89
N TYR A 97 -4.68 7.89 -6.09
CA TYR A 97 -4.96 9.04 -5.23
C TYR A 97 -5.44 8.59 -3.84
N ARG A 98 -5.31 9.46 -2.82
CA ARG A 98 -5.93 9.20 -1.51
C ARG A 98 -7.41 9.51 -1.58
N LYS A 99 -8.23 8.57 -1.13
CA LYS A 99 -9.65 8.82 -0.95
C LYS A 99 -9.85 9.84 0.19
N GLU A 100 -10.52 10.94 -0.12
CA GLU A 100 -10.98 11.88 0.91
C GLU A 100 -12.23 11.28 1.58
N ASN A 101 -12.28 11.32 2.91
CA ASN A 101 -13.42 10.86 3.71
C ASN A 101 -14.55 11.88 3.72
#